data_AF-N1VRQ8-F1
#
_entry.id   AF-N1VRQ8-F1
#
_cell.length_a   1.000
_cell.length_b   1.000
_cell.length_c   1.000
_cell.angle_alpha   90.00
_cell.angle_beta   90.00
_cell.angle_gamma   90.00
#
_symmetry.space_group_name_H-M   'P 1'
#
loop_
_entity.id
_entity.type
_entity.pdbx_description
1 polymer ?
#
loop_
_entity_poly.entity_id
_entity_poly.type
_entity_poly.pdbx_seq_one_letter_code
_entity_poly.pdbx_strand_id
1 'polypeptide(L)'
;MKGKIKNIPELVLDFFSPLKPLVVLFPFLIFFYSIVWQGLTKARLTRQIHERTSAKEELKRKNDELKIGIVAYTSAERIETLYRRTYQFLPISLGNRTVTIELPPIPEEGLTDKK
;
A
#
# COMPACT_ATOMS: atom_id res chain seq x y z
N MET A 1 -49.56 -42.49 46.63
CA MET A 1 -48.26 -42.56 45.92
C MET A 1 -47.73 -41.13 45.74
N LYS A 2 -46.74 -40.70 46.54
CA LYS A 2 -46.11 -39.37 46.43
C LYS A 2 -44.67 -39.56 45.97
N GLY A 3 -44.43 -39.34 44.67
CA GLY A 3 -43.11 -39.43 44.05
C GLY A 3 -42.21 -38.29 44.51
N LYS A 4 -41.07 -38.64 45.09
CA LYS A 4 -39.96 -37.73 45.43
C LYS A 4 -39.23 -37.36 44.13
N ILE A 5 -39.38 -36.13 43.67
CA ILE A 5 -38.60 -35.55 42.54
C ILE A 5 -37.79 -34.34 43.02
N LYS A 6 -37.18 -34.40 44.21
CA LYS A 6 -36.50 -33.22 44.80
C LYS A 6 -34.96 -33.22 44.81
N ASN A 7 -34.26 -34.28 44.40
CA ASN A 7 -32.86 -34.45 44.85
C ASN A 7 -31.79 -34.46 43.74
N ILE A 8 -32.12 -34.23 42.47
CA ILE A 8 -31.10 -34.17 41.41
C ILE A 8 -30.16 -32.93 41.53
N PRO A 9 -30.63 -31.72 41.89
CA PRO A 9 -29.74 -30.56 41.97
C PRO A 9 -28.80 -30.58 43.19
N GLU A 10 -29.23 -31.14 44.32
CA GLU A 10 -28.41 -31.21 45.55
C GLU A 10 -27.21 -32.16 45.40
N LEU A 11 -27.39 -33.29 44.70
CA LEU A 11 -26.34 -34.30 44.53
C LEU A 11 -25.20 -33.80 43.61
N VAL A 12 -25.52 -32.99 42.60
CA VAL A 12 -24.53 -32.30 41.74
C VAL A 12 -23.83 -31.19 42.52
N LEU A 13 -24.58 -30.39 43.29
CA LEU A 13 -24.01 -29.31 44.11
C LEU A 13 -23.08 -29.80 45.23
N ASP A 14 -23.36 -30.97 45.82
CA ASP A 14 -22.50 -31.61 46.81
C ASP A 14 -21.24 -32.22 46.18
N PHE A 15 -21.34 -32.79 44.97
CA PHE A 15 -20.17 -33.30 44.23
C PHE A 15 -19.22 -32.18 43.80
N PHE A 16 -19.75 -30.99 43.49
CA PHE A 16 -18.98 -29.78 43.18
C PHE A 16 -18.70 -28.90 44.40
N SER A 17 -19.09 -29.29 45.62
CA SER A 17 -18.87 -28.52 46.84
C SER A 17 -17.39 -28.16 47.10
N PRO A 18 -16.40 -29.06 46.90
CA PRO A 18 -14.98 -28.68 46.96
C PRO A 18 -14.51 -27.87 45.74
N LEU A 19 -15.26 -27.89 44.63
CA LEU A 19 -14.95 -27.18 43.38
C LEU A 19 -15.61 -25.80 43.26
N LYS A 20 -16.54 -25.44 44.16
CA LYS A 20 -17.18 -24.11 44.22
C LYS A 20 -16.20 -22.94 44.07
N PRO A 21 -15.05 -22.89 44.77
CA PRO A 21 -14.10 -21.79 44.59
C PRO A 21 -13.52 -21.74 43.17
N LEU A 22 -13.34 -22.90 42.52
CA LEU A 22 -12.80 -23.01 41.16
C LEU A 22 -13.83 -22.58 40.10
N VAL A 23 -15.11 -22.90 40.31
CA VAL A 23 -16.22 -22.44 39.45
C VAL A 23 -16.37 -20.91 39.51
N VAL A 24 -16.16 -20.30 40.68
CA VAL A 24 -16.18 -18.83 40.83
C VAL A 24 -14.94 -18.18 40.20
N LEU A 25 -13.77 -18.84 40.25
CA LEU A 25 -12.54 -18.32 39.64
C LEU A 25 -12.53 -18.42 38.10
N PHE A 26 -13.24 -19.40 37.55
CA PHE A 26 -13.27 -19.69 36.12
C PHE A 26 -13.67 -18.51 35.22
N PRO A 27 -14.76 -17.75 35.49
CA PRO A 27 -15.09 -16.58 34.68
C PRO A 27 -14.02 -15.49 34.77
N PHE A 28 -13.36 -15.31 35.92
CA PHE A 28 -12.25 -14.36 36.05
C PHE A 28 -11.04 -14.77 35.22
N LEU A 29 -10.71 -16.06 35.18
CA LEU A 29 -9.62 -16.59 34.34
C LEU A 29 -9.92 -16.41 32.86
N ILE A 30 -11.15 -16.71 32.42
CA ILE A 30 -11.58 -16.50 31.03
C ILE A 30 -11.49 -15.02 30.66
N PHE A 31 -12.00 -14.15 31.55
CA PHE A 31 -11.99 -12.71 31.32
C PHE A 31 -10.55 -12.19 31.21
N PHE A 32 -9.68 -12.60 32.13
CA PHE A 32 -8.26 -12.26 32.10
C PHE A 32 -7.59 -12.74 30.81
N TYR A 33 -7.79 -14.00 30.42
CA TYR A 33 -7.20 -14.56 29.20
C TYR A 33 -7.71 -13.84 27.94
N SER A 34 -9.00 -13.52 27.88
CA SER A 34 -9.61 -12.80 26.76
C SER A 34 -9.03 -11.39 26.61
N ILE A 35 -8.85 -10.66 27.72
CA ILE A 35 -8.24 -9.33 27.69
C ILE A 35 -6.80 -9.38 27.21
N VAL A 36 -6.00 -10.32 27.74
CA VAL A 36 -4.60 -10.47 27.35
C VAL A 36 -4.50 -10.83 25.86
N TRP A 37 -5.35 -11.74 25.38
CA TRP A 37 -5.41 -12.10 23.97
C TRP A 37 -5.79 -10.93 23.06
N GLN A 38 -6.80 -10.14 23.46
CA GLN A 38 -7.19 -8.92 22.76
C GLN A 38 -6.07 -7.86 22.75
N GLY A 39 -5.32 -7.73 23.85
CA GLY A 39 -4.18 -6.83 23.93
C GLY A 39 -3.07 -7.21 22.96
N LEU A 40 -2.71 -8.49 22.91
CA LEU A 40 -1.66 -9.00 22.02
C LEU A 40 -2.05 -8.85 20.54
N THR A 41 -3.30 -9.18 20.19
CA THR A 41 -3.80 -9.04 18.83
C THR A 41 -3.88 -7.58 18.40
N LYS A 42 -4.35 -6.68 19.25
CA LYS A 42 -4.35 -5.23 18.99
C LYS A 42 -2.93 -4.71 18.76
N ALA A 43 -1.97 -5.06 19.60
CA ALA A 43 -0.58 -4.62 19.42
C ALA A 43 0.01 -5.09 18.09
N ARG A 44 -0.25 -6.35 17.71
CA ARG A 44 0.18 -6.91 16.41
C ARG A 44 -0.47 -6.18 15.24
N LEU A 45 -1.79 -5.95 15.31
CA LEU A 45 -2.53 -5.22 14.29
C LEU A 45 -2.05 -3.78 14.15
N THR A 46 -1.86 -3.06 15.26
CA THR A 46 -1.34 -1.69 15.24
C THR A 46 0.03 -1.60 14.58
N ARG A 47 0.92 -2.56 14.86
CA ARG A 47 2.22 -2.63 14.19
C ARG A 47 2.09 -2.85 12.68
N GLN A 48 1.25 -3.80 12.27
CA GLN A 48 1.01 -4.05 10.84
C GLN A 48 0.39 -2.83 10.14
N ILE A 49 -0.54 -2.14 10.80
CA ILE A 49 -1.12 -0.89 10.28
C ILE A 49 -0.01 0.14 10.10
N HIS A 50 0.84 0.33 11.11
CA HIS A 50 1.94 1.30 11.04
C HIS A 50 2.90 1.02 9.87
N GLU A 51 3.35 -0.23 9.73
CA GLU A 51 4.22 -0.67 8.63
C GLU A 51 3.56 -0.47 7.26
N ARG A 52 2.26 -0.74 7.14
CA ARG A 52 1.52 -0.51 5.87
C ARG A 52 1.30 0.96 5.59
N THR A 53 1.07 1.79 6.61
CA THR A 53 0.91 3.24 6.44
C THR A 53 2.19 3.91 6.02
N SER A 54 3.34 3.52 6.60
CA SER A 54 4.64 4.08 6.20
C SER A 54 4.99 3.69 4.77
N ALA A 55 4.77 2.44 4.38
CA ALA A 55 4.98 1.98 3.01
C ALA A 55 4.07 2.72 2.00
N LYS A 56 2.81 2.97 2.36
CA LYS A 56 1.88 3.76 1.53
C LYS A 56 2.39 5.20 1.33
N GLU A 57 2.89 5.81 2.39
CA GLU A 57 3.41 7.18 2.32
C GLU A 57 4.68 7.26 1.46
N GLU A 58 5.59 6.30 1.61
CA GLU A 58 6.80 6.23 0.78
C GLU A 58 6.46 6.06 -0.71
N LEU A 59 5.52 5.16 -1.03
CA LEU A 59 5.05 4.98 -2.40
C LEU A 59 4.38 6.23 -2.97
N LYS A 60 3.64 6.97 -2.13
CA LYS A 60 3.05 8.25 -2.54
C LYS A 60 4.12 9.27 -2.89
N ARG A 61 5.16 9.42 -2.05
CA ARG A 61 6.29 10.32 -2.31
C ARG A 61 6.99 9.97 -3.62
N LYS A 62 7.28 8.69 -3.86
CA LYS A 62 7.88 8.22 -5.13
C LYS A 62 7.00 8.52 -6.33
N ASN A 63 5.67 8.38 -6.20
CA ASN A 63 4.75 8.71 -7.29
C ASN A 63 4.75 10.22 -7.60
N ASP A 64 4.78 11.06 -6.58
CA ASP A 64 4.84 12.51 -6.74
C ASP A 64 6.18 12.95 -7.34
N GLU A 65 7.31 12.36 -6.91
CA GLU A 65 8.63 12.55 -7.53
C GLU A 65 8.65 12.13 -9.00
N LEU A 66 8.05 10.98 -9.34
CA LEU A 66 7.95 10.52 -10.73
C LEU A 66 7.10 11.46 -11.58
N LYS A 67 6.00 11.99 -11.05
CA LYS A 67 5.18 12.98 -11.76
C LYS A 67 5.97 14.26 -12.03
N ILE A 68 6.69 14.76 -11.01
CA ILE A 68 7.57 15.92 -11.15
C ILE A 68 8.65 15.63 -12.19
N GLY A 69 9.26 14.45 -12.11
CA GLY A 69 10.24 13.97 -13.08
C GLY A 69 9.67 13.98 -14.49
N ILE A 70 8.55 13.30 -14.74
CA ILE A 70 7.89 13.25 -16.05
C ILE A 70 7.63 14.67 -16.54
N VAL A 71 6.98 15.53 -15.77
CA VAL A 71 6.71 16.92 -16.16
C VAL A 71 8.01 17.68 -16.50
N ALA A 72 9.08 17.46 -15.74
CA ALA A 72 10.38 18.09 -15.97
C ALA A 72 11.18 17.48 -17.15
N TYR A 73 10.96 16.21 -17.50
CA TYR A 73 11.58 15.53 -18.64
C TYR A 73 10.79 15.75 -19.93
N THR A 74 9.46 15.88 -19.84
CA THR A 74 8.56 16.13 -20.96
C THR A 74 8.23 17.61 -21.14
N SER A 75 8.87 18.52 -20.39
CA SER A 75 8.66 19.95 -20.59
C SER A 75 9.10 20.34 -21.99
N ALA A 76 8.29 21.16 -22.67
CA ALA A 76 8.56 21.60 -24.02
C ALA A 76 9.95 22.25 -24.12
N GLU A 77 10.35 23.02 -23.12
CA GLU A 77 11.67 23.66 -23.03
C GLU A 77 12.84 22.65 -22.97
N ARG A 78 12.69 21.56 -22.22
CA ARG A 78 13.73 20.52 -22.14
C ARG A 78 13.77 19.65 -23.39
N ILE A 79 12.61 19.31 -23.93
CA ILE A 79 12.50 18.62 -25.22
C ILE A 79 13.15 19.49 -26.30
N GLU A 80 12.83 20.78 -26.35
CA GLU A 80 13.39 21.72 -27.30
C GLU A 80 14.92 21.83 -27.18
N THR A 81 15.45 21.94 -25.96
CA THR A 81 16.92 21.95 -25.75
C THR A 81 17.58 20.63 -26.11
N LEU A 82 16.91 19.49 -25.87
CA LEU A 82 17.41 18.17 -26.27
C LEU A 82 17.41 18.01 -27.79
N TYR A 83 16.35 18.42 -28.49
CA TYR A 83 16.29 18.43 -29.96
C TYR A 83 17.28 19.44 -30.57
N ARG A 84 17.45 20.62 -29.96
CA ARG A 84 18.47 21.61 -30.34
C ARG A 84 19.89 21.04 -30.23
N ARG A 85 20.19 20.24 -29.20
CA ARG A 85 21.51 19.59 -29.01
C ARG A 85 21.74 18.38 -29.91
N THR A 86 20.79 17.45 -29.97
CA THR A 86 20.98 16.18 -30.67
C THR A 86 20.91 16.34 -32.18
N TYR A 87 20.07 17.24 -32.65
CA TYR A 87 19.75 17.27 -34.06
C TYR A 87 20.01 18.62 -34.76
N GLN A 88 20.39 19.68 -34.04
CA GLN A 88 20.59 21.03 -34.60
C GLN A 88 19.41 21.57 -35.44
N PHE A 89 18.23 20.95 -35.38
CA PHE A 89 17.12 21.23 -36.30
C PHE A 89 16.30 22.47 -35.94
N LEU A 90 16.48 23.03 -34.75
CA LEU A 90 15.81 24.28 -34.38
C LEU A 90 16.80 25.42 -34.47
N PRO A 91 16.60 26.39 -35.40
CA PRO A 91 17.52 27.51 -35.54
C PRO A 91 17.63 28.22 -34.20
N ILE A 92 18.86 28.35 -33.72
CA ILE A 92 19.18 29.20 -32.60
C ILE A 92 19.27 30.59 -33.21
N SER A 93 18.38 31.50 -32.84
CA SER A 93 18.54 32.92 -33.13
C SER A 93 19.71 33.47 -32.30
N LEU A 94 20.92 33.00 -32.59
CA LEU A 94 22.18 33.52 -32.09
C LEU A 94 22.53 34.76 -32.91
N GLY A 95 21.89 35.88 -32.57
CA GLY A 95 22.13 37.16 -33.20
C GLY A 95 21.75 37.19 -34.69
N ASN A 96 22.21 38.23 -35.37
CA ASN A 96 21.75 38.72 -36.68
C ASN A 96 22.05 37.78 -37.89
N ARG A 97 22.14 36.46 -37.70
CA ARG A 97 22.42 35.48 -38.76
C ARG A 97 21.50 34.26 -38.66
N THR A 98 20.59 34.13 -39.62
CA THR A 98 19.78 32.93 -39.81
C THR A 98 20.61 31.91 -40.60
N VAL A 99 21.03 30.82 -39.95
CA VAL A 99 21.74 29.72 -40.64
C VAL A 99 20.70 28.71 -41.11
N THR A 100 20.50 28.64 -42.43
CA THR A 100 19.65 27.62 -43.05
C THR A 100 20.44 26.33 -43.16
N ILE A 101 20.02 25.28 -42.46
CA ILE A 101 20.61 23.94 -42.57
C ILE A 101 19.65 23.10 -43.40
N GLU A 102 20.14 22.53 -44.49
CA GLU A 102 19.36 21.65 -45.36
C GLU A 102 19.04 20.34 -44.62
N LEU A 103 17.78 19.92 -44.69
CA LEU A 103 17.35 18.67 -44.04
C LEU A 103 18.04 17.48 -44.70
N PRO A 104 18.53 16.48 -43.93
CA PRO A 104 18.94 15.22 -44.52
C PRO A 104 17.74 14.57 -45.23
N PRO A 105 17.97 13.94 -46.40
CA PRO A 105 16.90 13.33 -47.17
C PRO A 105 16.18 12.26 -46.34
N ILE A 106 14.86 12.28 -46.37
CA ILE A 106 14.00 11.29 -45.73
C ILE A 106 14.31 9.93 -46.39
N PRO A 107 14.74 8.90 -45.65
CA PRO A 107 14.96 7.58 -46.23
C PRO A 107 13.64 7.01 -46.76
N GLU A 108 13.61 6.63 -48.04
CA GLU A 108 12.45 6.04 -48.73
C GLU A 108 12.20 4.57 -48.35
N GLU A 109 12.42 4.15 -47.10
CA GLU A 109 12.22 2.76 -46.69
C GLU A 109 10.73 2.37 -46.47
N GLY A 110 9.80 3.12 -47.07
CA GLY A 110 8.35 2.90 -46.98
C GLY A 110 7.59 2.90 -48.31
N LEU A 111 8.29 3.01 -49.45
CA LEU A 111 7.69 2.89 -50.79
C LEU A 111 8.06 1.54 -51.41
N THR A 112 7.79 0.46 -50.69
CA THR A 112 7.80 -0.87 -51.29
C THR A 112 6.62 -1.03 -52.24
N ASP A 113 6.95 -1.50 -53.44
CA ASP A 113 6.18 -2.44 -54.23
C ASP A 113 4.71 -2.12 -54.51
N LYS A 114 4.51 -1.27 -55.52
CA LYS A 114 3.39 -1.44 -56.45
C LYS A 114 3.89 -1.35 -57.90
N LYS A 115 4.32 -2.50 -58.45
CA LYS A 115 4.14 -2.81 -59.86
C LYS A 115 4.22 -4.30 -60.13
#